data_AF-A0A8H7TA29-F1
#
_entry.id   AF-A0A8H7TA29-F1
#
_cell.length_a   1.000
_cell.length_b   1.000
_cell.length_c   1.000
_cell.angle_alpha   90.00
_cell.angle_beta   90.00
_cell.angle_gamma   90.00
#
_symmetry.space_group_name_H-M   'P 1'
#
loop_
_entity.id
_entity.type
_entity.pdbx_description
1 polymer ?
#
loop_
_entity_poly.entity_id
_entity_poly.type
_entity_poly.pdbx_seq_one_letter_code
_entity_poly.pdbx_strand_id
1 'polypeptide(L)'
;MAGRLGPIALSSRGFEAEELMRQESATQLEVKYNKELDAEKQKHAEETALLRKDVDAFSQAVLHRDKLLAMSDKEMKVKFSDLAQDIETIARGNWKQENTQWTSEIMKSLSTNQRLLGKHIIQNCIWMALNEHLFISPSRVLGAEGRALEEQWWKNCGSSEDRYPYFTSL
;
A
#
# COMPACT_ATOMS: atom_id res chain seq x y z
N MET A 1 39.32 -49.16 69.37
CA MET A 1 38.15 -48.83 68.53
C MET A 1 38.27 -47.37 68.13
N ALA A 2 38.65 -47.10 66.88
CA ALA A 2 38.82 -45.74 66.36
C ALA A 2 37.64 -45.40 65.45
N GLY A 3 36.72 -44.57 65.94
CA GLY A 3 35.62 -44.03 65.15
C GLY A 3 36.07 -42.76 64.43
N ARG A 4 36.12 -42.80 63.09
CA ARG A 4 36.27 -41.60 62.25
C ARG A 4 34.90 -40.94 62.12
N LEU A 5 34.76 -39.74 62.67
CA LEU A 5 33.67 -38.82 62.34
C LEU A 5 34.10 -38.02 61.10
N GLY A 6 33.36 -38.19 60.00
CA GLY A 6 33.55 -37.42 58.77
C GLY A 6 32.88 -36.05 58.83
N PRO A 7 33.44 -35.01 58.19
CA PRO A 7 32.73 -33.75 58.00
C PRO A 7 32.18 -33.68 56.57
N ILE A 8 30.86 -33.86 56.40
CA ILE A 8 30.14 -33.52 55.16
C ILE A 8 28.93 -32.67 55.58
N ALA A 9 29.14 -31.38 55.84
CA ALA A 9 28.04 -30.44 56.10
C ALA A 9 28.31 -29.01 55.59
N LEU A 10 29.48 -28.74 54.99
CA LEU A 10 29.84 -27.39 54.52
C LEU A 10 29.48 -27.13 53.05
N SER A 11 28.98 -28.13 52.31
CA SER A 11 28.69 -28.01 50.87
C SER A 11 27.29 -27.47 50.54
N SER A 12 26.31 -27.57 51.45
CA SER A 12 24.90 -27.22 51.14
C SER A 12 24.63 -25.72 51.18
N ARG A 13 25.27 -24.99 52.10
CA ARG A 13 25.09 -23.53 52.27
C ARG A 13 25.68 -22.69 51.14
N GLY A 14 26.74 -23.17 50.49
CA GLY A 14 27.34 -22.48 49.35
C GLY A 14 26.44 -22.53 48.11
N PHE A 15 25.73 -23.65 47.92
CA PHE A 15 24.84 -23.86 46.78
C PHE A 15 23.58 -22.98 46.87
N GLU A 16 22.96 -22.89 48.06
CA GLU A 16 21.78 -22.05 48.29
C GLU A 16 22.05 -20.55 48.07
N ALA A 17 23.24 -20.07 48.47
CA ALA A 17 23.64 -18.68 48.26
C ALA A 17 23.89 -18.35 46.77
N GLU A 18 24.44 -19.29 46.01
CA GLU A 18 24.67 -19.12 44.57
C GLU A 18 23.36 -19.13 43.77
N GLU A 19 22.40 -19.98 44.16
CA GLU A 19 21.06 -20.03 43.57
C GLU A 19 20.30 -18.71 43.81
N LEU A 20 20.36 -18.17 45.02
CA LEU A 20 19.73 -16.90 45.38
C LEU A 20 20.30 -15.73 44.55
N MET A 21 21.64 -15.68 44.42
CA MET A 21 22.31 -14.65 43.61
C MET A 21 21.96 -14.76 42.12
N ARG A 22 21.81 -15.98 41.58
CA ARG A 22 21.35 -16.18 40.20
C ARG A 22 19.91 -15.72 40.03
N GLN A 23 19.03 -16.03 40.98
CA GLN A 23 17.62 -15.62 40.94
C GLN A 23 17.45 -14.09 41.03
N GLU A 24 18.21 -13.44 41.90
CA GLU A 24 18.26 -11.97 41.97
C GLU A 24 18.79 -11.34 40.67
N SER A 25 19.83 -11.94 40.06
CA SER A 25 20.35 -11.44 38.78
C SER A 25 19.35 -11.57 37.63
N ALA A 26 18.59 -12.69 37.59
CA ALA A 26 17.58 -12.94 36.56
C ALA A 26 16.40 -11.97 36.69
N THR A 27 15.90 -11.75 37.91
CA THR A 27 14.81 -10.80 38.16
C THR A 27 15.23 -9.36 37.85
N GLN A 28 16.46 -8.97 38.17
CA GLN A 28 16.99 -7.66 37.79
C GLN A 28 17.08 -7.47 36.27
N LEU A 29 17.48 -8.52 35.54
CA LEU A 29 17.54 -8.48 34.08
C LEU A 29 16.15 -8.34 33.46
N GLU A 30 15.17 -9.09 33.98
CA GLU A 30 13.77 -9.03 33.53
C GLU A 30 13.15 -7.65 33.78
N VAL A 31 13.40 -7.05 34.94
CA VAL A 31 12.94 -5.68 35.26
C VAL A 31 13.57 -4.66 34.31
N LYS A 32 14.87 -4.77 34.01
CA LYS A 32 15.54 -3.88 33.05
C LYS A 32 14.98 -4.03 31.64
N TYR A 33 14.83 -5.26 31.17
CA TYR A 33 14.28 -5.57 29.86
C TYR A 33 12.85 -5.04 29.69
N ASN A 34 11.98 -5.27 30.67
CA ASN A 34 10.60 -4.77 30.62
C ASN A 34 10.56 -3.23 30.61
N LYS A 35 11.43 -2.59 31.39
CA LYS A 35 11.53 -1.12 31.41
C LYS A 35 11.99 -0.55 30.07
N GLU A 36 12.99 -1.16 29.43
CA GLU A 36 13.46 -0.77 28.10
C GLU A 36 12.37 -1.00 27.04
N LEU A 37 11.67 -2.14 27.10
CA LEU A 37 10.58 -2.47 26.19
C LEU A 37 9.42 -1.46 26.29
N ASP A 38 9.05 -1.06 27.50
CA ASP A 38 7.98 -0.09 27.71
C ASP A 38 8.37 1.31 27.25
N ALA A 39 9.64 1.71 27.47
CA ALA A 39 10.16 2.97 26.95
C ALA A 39 10.14 3.01 25.42
N GLU A 40 10.55 1.92 24.75
CA GLU A 40 10.55 1.85 23.29
C GLU A 40 9.12 1.85 22.72
N LYS A 41 8.19 1.13 23.35
CA LYS A 41 6.76 1.17 22.97
C LYS A 41 6.18 2.57 23.09
N GLN A 42 6.50 3.28 24.17
CA GLN A 42 6.02 4.64 24.37
C GLN A 42 6.57 5.59 23.29
N LYS A 43 7.88 5.51 23.03
CA LYS A 43 8.53 6.30 21.97
C LYS A 43 7.90 6.02 20.59
N HIS A 44 7.69 4.75 20.25
CA HIS A 44 7.03 4.37 19.00
C HIS A 44 5.59 4.89 18.92
N ALA A 45 4.85 4.85 20.03
CA ALA A 45 3.48 5.38 20.08
C ALA A 45 3.46 6.90 19.86
N GLU A 46 4.40 7.64 20.44
CA GLU A 46 4.57 9.09 20.26
C GLU A 46 4.94 9.42 18.81
N GLU A 47 5.93 8.74 18.23
CA GLU A 47 6.33 8.90 16.82
C GLU A 47 5.17 8.60 15.86
N THR A 48 4.42 7.53 16.12
CA THR A 48 3.24 7.17 15.31
C THR A 48 2.15 8.23 15.41
N ALA A 49 1.94 8.80 16.61
CA ALA A 49 0.96 9.87 16.81
C ALA A 49 1.36 11.16 16.06
N LEU A 50 2.64 11.50 16.05
CA LEU A 50 3.16 12.64 15.28
C LEU A 50 2.98 12.43 13.78
N LEU A 51 3.34 11.25 13.25
CA LEU A 51 3.16 10.93 11.83
C LEU A 51 1.68 10.99 11.42
N ARG A 52 0.76 10.49 12.25
CA ARG A 52 -0.68 10.60 11.98
C ARG A 52 -1.14 12.05 11.92
N LYS A 53 -0.67 12.89 12.85
CA LYS A 53 -0.99 14.32 12.85
C LYS A 53 -0.50 15.02 11.59
N ASP A 54 0.70 14.68 11.11
CA ASP A 54 1.24 15.25 9.88
C ASP A 54 0.46 14.80 8.65
N VAL A 55 0.09 13.50 8.57
CA VAL A 55 -0.77 12.98 7.51
C VAL A 55 -2.12 13.70 7.48
N ASP A 56 -2.75 13.90 8.65
CA ASP A 56 -4.01 14.61 8.75
C ASP A 56 -3.85 16.08 8.34
N ALA A 57 -2.78 16.75 8.77
CA ALA A 57 -2.49 18.13 8.40
C ALA A 57 -2.27 18.29 6.88
N PHE A 58 -1.50 17.39 6.26
CA PHE A 58 -1.29 17.40 4.82
C PHE A 58 -2.57 17.08 4.05
N SER A 59 -3.35 16.11 4.51
CA SER A 59 -4.65 15.76 3.91
C SER A 59 -5.59 16.97 3.93
N GLN A 60 -5.72 17.64 5.08
CA GLN A 60 -6.52 18.87 5.20
C GLN A 60 -5.99 20.00 4.31
N ALA A 61 -4.67 20.18 4.23
CA ALA A 61 -4.06 21.19 3.35
C ALA A 61 -4.38 20.93 1.87
N VAL A 62 -4.36 19.67 1.43
CA VAL A 62 -4.74 19.27 0.06
C VAL A 62 -6.22 19.51 -0.18
N LEU A 63 -7.10 19.10 0.74
CA LEU A 63 -8.54 19.32 0.65
C LEU A 63 -8.89 20.82 0.56
N HIS A 64 -8.21 21.66 1.36
CA HIS A 64 -8.38 23.11 1.33
C HIS A 64 -7.89 23.74 0.02
N ARG A 65 -6.75 23.30 -0.51
CA ARG A 65 -6.20 23.81 -1.77
C ARG A 65 -7.15 23.56 -2.93
N ASP A 66 -7.70 22.36 -3.01
CA ASP A 66 -8.43 21.90 -4.20
C ASP A 66 -9.96 22.05 -4.06
N LYS A 67 -10.46 22.65 -2.96
CA LYS A 67 -11.89 22.73 -2.60
C LYS A 67 -12.60 21.37 -2.73
N LEU A 68 -11.87 20.28 -2.48
CA LEU A 68 -12.42 18.95 -2.57
C LEU A 68 -13.30 18.73 -1.35
N LEU A 69 -14.60 18.53 -1.58
CA LEU A 69 -15.51 18.08 -0.53
C LEU A 69 -15.03 16.70 -0.09
N ALA A 70 -14.62 16.58 1.18
CA ALA A 70 -14.25 15.31 1.76
C ALA A 70 -15.41 14.32 1.59
N MET A 71 -15.20 13.29 0.80
CA MET A 71 -16.18 12.23 0.54
C MET A 71 -15.84 11.05 1.45
N SER A 72 -16.83 10.50 2.15
CA SER A 72 -16.64 9.29 2.95
C SER A 72 -16.46 8.06 2.05
N ASP A 73 -15.79 7.03 2.56
CA ASP A 73 -15.60 5.76 1.84
C ASP A 73 -16.93 5.14 1.39
N LYS A 74 -18.00 5.32 2.17
CA LYS A 74 -19.35 4.86 1.82
C LYS A 74 -19.89 5.58 0.58
N GLU A 75 -19.74 6.91 0.54
CA GLU A 75 -20.15 7.71 -0.61
C GLU A 75 -19.30 7.40 -1.84
N MET A 76 -18.00 7.21 -1.66
CA MET A 76 -17.08 6.81 -2.72
C MET A 76 -17.48 5.44 -3.31
N LYS A 77 -17.79 4.46 -2.45
CA LYS A 77 -18.28 3.15 -2.89
C LYS A 77 -19.55 3.25 -3.74
N VAL A 78 -20.51 4.09 -3.33
CA VAL A 78 -21.74 4.33 -4.10
C VAL A 78 -21.40 4.92 -5.47
N LYS A 79 -20.58 5.97 -5.52
CA LYS A 79 -20.16 6.60 -6.78
C LYS A 79 -19.47 5.62 -7.74
N PHE A 80 -18.59 4.75 -7.24
CA PHE A 80 -17.95 3.72 -8.06
C PHE A 80 -18.94 2.65 -8.55
N SER A 81 -19.95 2.33 -7.74
CA SER A 81 -20.99 1.36 -8.12
C SER A 81 -21.87 1.94 -9.24
N ASP A 82 -22.26 3.21 -9.10
CA ASP A 82 -23.01 3.93 -10.13
C ASP A 82 -22.22 4.00 -11.45
N LEU A 83 -20.93 4.37 -11.37
CA LEU A 83 -20.04 4.40 -12.54
C LEU A 83 -19.94 3.02 -13.22
N ALA A 84 -19.83 1.94 -12.44
CA ALA A 84 -19.78 0.59 -13.00
C ALA A 84 -21.08 0.24 -13.75
N GLN A 85 -22.23 0.67 -13.23
CA GLN A 85 -23.52 0.47 -13.88
C GLN A 85 -23.68 1.33 -15.15
N ASP A 86 -23.17 2.56 -15.14
CA ASP A 86 -23.14 3.42 -16.33
C ASP A 86 -22.29 2.80 -17.43
N ILE A 87 -21.11 2.26 -17.09
CA ILE A 87 -20.26 1.53 -18.03
C ILE A 87 -21.00 0.34 -18.65
N GLU A 88 -21.71 -0.45 -17.84
CA GLU A 88 -22.52 -1.55 -18.37
C GLU A 88 -23.63 -1.08 -19.31
N THR A 89 -24.24 0.05 -18.98
CA THR A 89 -25.32 0.63 -19.78
C THR A 89 -24.79 1.13 -21.13
N ILE A 90 -23.67 1.86 -21.13
CA ILE A 90 -23.00 2.33 -22.35
C ILE A 90 -22.51 1.16 -23.20
N ALA A 91 -21.96 0.11 -22.57
CA ALA A 91 -21.49 -1.08 -23.27
C ALA A 91 -22.62 -1.83 -24.02
N ARG A 92 -23.87 -1.73 -23.52
CA ARG A 92 -25.05 -2.32 -24.16
C ARG A 92 -25.64 -1.44 -25.26
N GLY A 93 -25.26 -0.16 -25.32
CA GLY A 93 -25.73 0.77 -26.33
C GLY A 93 -25.23 0.41 -27.73
N ASN A 94 -25.99 0.80 -28.75
CA ASN A 94 -25.53 0.72 -30.13
C ASN A 94 -24.45 1.78 -30.35
N TRP A 95 -23.22 1.34 -30.56
CA TRP A 95 -22.09 2.21 -30.88
C TRP A 95 -22.33 2.83 -32.25
N LYS A 96 -22.55 4.15 -32.29
CA LYS A 96 -22.72 4.88 -33.55
C LYS A 96 -21.39 4.90 -34.29
N GLN A 97 -21.40 4.51 -35.56
CA GLN A 97 -20.22 4.43 -36.42
C GLN A 97 -19.54 5.78 -36.66
N GLU A 98 -20.28 6.88 -36.47
CA GLU A 98 -19.90 8.21 -36.95
C GLU A 98 -18.80 8.88 -36.12
N ASN A 99 -18.42 8.34 -34.95
CA ASN A 99 -17.49 9.00 -34.02
C ASN A 99 -16.34 8.12 -33.52
N THR A 100 -16.13 6.92 -34.07
CA THR A 100 -15.09 6.02 -33.58
C THR A 100 -14.36 5.28 -34.70
N GLN A 101 -13.07 5.02 -34.49
CA GLN A 101 -12.29 4.05 -35.26
C GLN A 101 -12.81 2.60 -35.11
N TRP A 102 -13.82 2.38 -34.26
CA TRP A 102 -14.43 1.10 -33.96
C TRP A 102 -15.67 0.86 -34.84
N THR A 103 -15.46 0.66 -36.14
CA THR A 103 -16.56 0.35 -37.06
C THR A 103 -17.16 -1.03 -36.75
N SER A 104 -18.42 -1.28 -37.13
CA SER A 104 -19.06 -2.57 -36.88
C SER A 104 -18.32 -3.74 -37.54
N GLU A 105 -17.66 -3.50 -38.67
CA GLU A 105 -16.86 -4.51 -39.36
C GLU A 105 -15.62 -4.89 -38.56
N ILE A 106 -14.88 -3.89 -38.05
CA ILE A 106 -13.69 -4.10 -37.20
C ILE A 106 -14.09 -4.80 -35.90
N MET A 107 -15.18 -4.37 -35.26
CA MET A 107 -15.61 -5.01 -34.02
C MET A 107 -16.01 -6.47 -34.27
N LYS A 108 -16.69 -6.77 -35.38
CA LYS A 108 -17.05 -8.15 -35.77
C LYS A 108 -15.83 -9.01 -36.09
N SER A 109 -14.76 -8.45 -36.67
CA SER A 109 -13.53 -9.20 -36.94
C SER A 109 -12.74 -9.53 -35.67
N LEU A 110 -12.84 -8.68 -34.64
CA LEU A 110 -12.08 -8.85 -33.40
C LEU A 110 -12.72 -9.82 -32.41
N SER A 111 -14.05 -9.94 -32.39
CA SER A 111 -14.74 -10.85 -31.46
C SER A 111 -16.12 -11.26 -31.95
N THR A 112 -16.52 -12.48 -31.69
CA THR A 112 -17.94 -12.89 -31.83
C THR A 112 -18.82 -12.31 -30.72
N ASN A 113 -18.26 -12.01 -29.55
CA ASN A 113 -18.99 -11.43 -28.42
C ASN A 113 -18.82 -9.91 -28.37
N GLN A 114 -19.61 -9.23 -29.19
CA GLN A 114 -19.59 -7.76 -29.32
C GLN A 114 -19.81 -7.04 -27.98
N ARG A 115 -20.62 -7.61 -27.09
CA ARG A 115 -20.89 -7.05 -25.76
C ARG A 115 -19.64 -7.04 -24.88
N LEU A 116 -18.90 -8.16 -24.86
CA LEU A 116 -17.67 -8.26 -24.08
C LEU A 116 -16.58 -7.33 -24.65
N LEU A 117 -16.46 -7.29 -25.98
CA LEU A 117 -15.51 -6.40 -26.66
C LEU A 117 -15.80 -4.92 -26.35
N GLY A 118 -17.07 -4.49 -26.45
CA GLY A 118 -17.46 -3.12 -26.09
C GLY A 118 -17.12 -2.77 -24.65
N LYS A 119 -17.33 -3.70 -23.71
CA LYS A 119 -16.93 -3.52 -22.31
C LYS A 119 -15.42 -3.32 -22.17
N HIS A 120 -14.60 -4.14 -22.84
CA HIS A 120 -13.14 -4.00 -22.80
C HIS A 120 -12.67 -2.67 -23.42
N ILE A 121 -13.28 -2.23 -24.52
CA ILE A 121 -12.96 -0.93 -25.13
C ILE A 121 -13.24 0.21 -24.15
N ILE A 122 -14.42 0.24 -23.51
CA ILE A 122 -14.76 1.28 -22.53
C ILE A 122 -13.81 1.22 -21.33
N GLN A 123 -13.54 0.03 -20.81
CA GLN A 123 -12.60 -0.15 -19.70
C GLN A 123 -11.20 0.38 -20.06
N ASN A 124 -10.72 0.10 -21.27
CA ASN A 124 -9.44 0.62 -21.74
C ASN A 124 -9.46 2.15 -21.87
N CYS A 125 -10.52 2.74 -22.44
CA CYS A 125 -10.68 4.19 -22.52
C CYS A 125 -10.67 4.85 -21.13
N ILE A 126 -11.37 4.24 -20.15
CA ILE A 126 -11.36 4.72 -18.77
C ILE A 126 -9.97 4.62 -18.18
N TRP A 127 -9.29 3.48 -18.36
CA TRP A 127 -7.92 3.31 -17.87
C TRP A 127 -6.97 4.36 -18.44
N MET A 128 -7.06 4.63 -19.73
CA MET A 128 -6.27 5.69 -20.38
C MET A 128 -6.57 7.07 -19.78
N ALA A 129 -7.85 7.41 -19.56
CA ALA A 129 -8.23 8.68 -18.94
C ALA A 129 -7.77 8.78 -17.47
N LEU A 130 -7.90 7.71 -16.69
CA LEU A 130 -7.41 7.66 -15.31
C LEU A 130 -5.89 7.78 -15.28
N ASN A 131 -5.18 7.15 -16.20
CA ASN A 131 -3.74 7.27 -16.30
C ASN A 131 -3.30 8.68 -16.71
N GLU A 132 -4.06 9.33 -17.60
CA GLU A 132 -3.77 10.69 -18.04
C GLU A 132 -4.05 11.74 -16.96
N HIS A 133 -5.05 11.55 -16.11
CA HIS A 133 -5.53 12.58 -15.18
C HIS A 133 -5.31 12.28 -13.69
N LEU A 134 -5.28 11.00 -13.28
CA LEU A 134 -5.19 10.61 -11.86
C LEU A 134 -3.88 9.90 -11.53
N PHE A 135 -3.46 8.93 -12.33
CA PHE A 135 -2.20 8.21 -12.15
C PHE A 135 -1.03 8.90 -12.86
N ILE A 136 -1.14 10.21 -13.04
CA ILE A 136 -0.07 11.05 -13.54
C ILE A 136 1.20 10.75 -12.73
N SER A 137 2.25 10.32 -13.41
CA SER A 137 3.58 10.22 -12.81
C SER A 137 3.90 11.54 -12.10
N PRO A 138 4.43 11.53 -10.86
CA PRO A 138 4.78 12.75 -10.12
C PRO A 138 5.63 13.73 -10.94
N SER A 139 6.41 13.19 -11.89
CA SER A 139 7.20 13.96 -12.83
C SER A 139 6.34 14.90 -13.70
N ARG A 140 5.14 14.51 -14.17
CA ARG A 140 4.36 15.36 -15.11
C ARG A 140 3.84 16.66 -14.49
N VAL A 141 3.89 16.82 -13.17
CA VAL A 141 3.63 18.13 -12.51
C VAL A 141 4.61 19.20 -13.05
N LEU A 142 5.79 18.78 -13.51
CA LEU A 142 6.82 19.63 -14.12
C LEU A 142 6.56 19.88 -15.63
N GLY A 143 5.38 19.54 -16.16
CA GLY A 143 5.02 19.79 -17.55
C GLY A 143 5.89 19.01 -18.54
N ALA A 144 6.56 19.72 -19.45
CA ALA A 144 7.37 19.10 -20.53
C ALA A 144 8.62 18.38 -19.98
N GLU A 145 9.33 18.98 -19.03
CA GLU A 145 10.50 18.35 -18.38
C GLU A 145 10.08 17.09 -17.61
N GLY A 146 8.91 17.15 -16.99
CA GLY A 146 8.28 16.03 -16.33
C GLY A 146 8.06 14.80 -17.21
N ARG A 147 7.57 15.02 -18.43
CA ARG A 147 7.37 13.96 -19.41
C ARG A 147 8.70 13.35 -19.86
N ALA A 148 9.74 14.16 -20.05
CA ALA A 148 11.06 13.67 -20.39
C ALA A 148 11.65 12.78 -19.27
N LEU A 149 11.46 13.18 -18.01
CA LEU A 149 11.87 12.39 -16.84
C LEU A 149 11.10 11.08 -16.72
N GLU A 150 9.78 11.11 -16.94
CA GLU A 150 8.96 9.91 -16.95
C GLU A 150 9.38 8.94 -18.06
N GLU A 151 9.66 9.43 -19.26
CA GLU A 151 10.13 8.62 -20.39
C GLU A 151 11.50 7.99 -20.09
N GLN A 152 12.42 8.75 -19.47
CA GLN A 152 13.70 8.21 -19.02
C GLN A 152 13.54 7.15 -17.92
N TRP A 153 12.66 7.40 -16.95
CA TRP A 153 12.36 6.43 -15.89
C TRP A 153 11.76 5.15 -16.49
N TRP A 154 10.84 5.27 -17.44
CA TRP A 154 10.25 4.13 -18.13
C TRP A 154 11.29 3.31 -18.90
N LYS A 155 12.21 3.98 -19.61
CA LYS A 155 13.31 3.32 -20.34
C LYS A 155 14.24 2.57 -19.39
N ASN A 156 14.58 3.18 -18.26
CA ASN A 156 15.58 2.65 -17.33
C ASN A 156 15.02 1.58 -16.39
N CYS A 157 13.75 1.71 -15.99
CA CYS A 157 13.15 0.89 -14.93
C CYS A 157 11.95 0.06 -15.39
N GLY A 158 11.25 0.47 -16.46
CA GLY A 158 10.05 -0.20 -17.00
C GLY A 158 10.34 -1.36 -17.95
N SER A 159 11.60 -1.72 -18.16
CA SER A 159 12.04 -2.78 -19.10
C SER A 159 12.04 -4.19 -18.49
N SER A 160 11.42 -4.43 -17.34
CA SER A 160 11.18 -5.81 -16.88
C SER A 160 10.21 -6.50 -17.84
N GLU A 161 10.56 -7.70 -18.31
CA GLU A 161 9.99 -8.42 -19.46
C GLU A 161 8.47 -8.66 -19.50
N ASP A 162 7.72 -8.29 -18.46
CA ASP A 162 6.26 -8.41 -18.40
C ASP A 162 5.57 -7.17 -19.01
N ARG A 163 5.68 -7.00 -20.32
CA ARG A 163 5.00 -5.92 -21.04
C ARG A 163 3.51 -6.20 -21.22
N TYR A 164 2.66 -5.33 -20.64
CA TYR A 164 1.30 -5.13 -21.15
C TYR A 164 1.36 -4.25 -22.42
N PRO A 165 0.87 -4.71 -23.58
CA PRO A 165 1.10 -4.08 -24.88
C PRO A 165 0.34 -2.76 -25.12
N TYR A 166 -0.40 -2.23 -24.15
CA TYR A 166 -1.38 -1.16 -24.38
C TYR A 166 -0.80 0.27 -24.33
N PHE A 167 0.48 0.46 -24.02
CA PHE A 167 1.04 1.79 -23.71
C PHE A 167 2.00 2.39 -24.77
N THR A 168 2.22 1.76 -25.92
CA THR A 168 3.30 2.17 -26.84
C THR A 168 2.86 2.96 -28.09
N SER A 169 1.66 3.53 -28.13
CA SER A 169 1.28 4.40 -29.26
C SER A 169 0.30 5.51 -28.86
N LEU A 170 0.86 6.68 -28.56
CA LEU A 170 0.27 8.00 -28.80
C LEU A 170 1.35 8.89 -29.40
#